data_AF-A0A5Z1C1Q9-F1
#
_entry.id   AF-A0A5Z1C1Q9-F1
#
_cell.length_a   1.000
_cell.length_b   1.000
_cell.length_c   1.000
_cell.angle_alpha   90.00
_cell.angle_beta   90.00
_cell.angle_gamma   90.00
#
_symmetry.space_group_name_H-M   'P 1'
#
loop_
_entity.id
_entity.type
_entity.pdbx_description
1 polymer ?
#
loop_
_entity_poly.entity_id
_entity_poly.type
_entity_poly.pdbx_seq_one_letter_code
_entity_poly.pdbx_strand_id
1 'polypeptide(L)'
;MHYIQQPQTIEANSFTIISDIIRETRPDYRFASPLHEAIIKRVIHTTADFDWLDILWFSADALEQLCDALRQPCIIYTDTTMALSGINKRLLATFGGECRCYISDPRVVGVPVGFVGAAESKEALTHSHFPAVAALGRKGGSNVAAAIVNALLYHLREA
;
A
#
# COMPACT_ATOMS: atom_id res chain seq x y z
N MET A 1 9.91 31.95 9.44
CA MET A 1 8.87 31.17 8.71
C MET A 1 8.00 30.47 9.72
N HIS A 2 6.70 30.73 9.74
CA HIS A 2 5.73 29.92 10.48
C HIS A 2 5.33 28.72 9.60
N TYR A 3 5.63 27.51 10.04
CA TYR A 3 5.17 26.28 9.40
C TYR A 3 4.65 25.30 10.48
N ILE A 4 3.77 24.39 10.08
CA ILE A 4 3.18 23.41 10.99
C ILE A 4 4.26 22.41 11.42
N GLN A 5 4.44 22.20 12.72
CA GLN A 5 5.46 21.30 13.27
C GLN A 5 4.87 20.00 13.84
N GLN A 6 3.54 19.91 13.95
CA GLN A 6 2.86 18.71 14.46
C GLN A 6 2.64 17.70 13.34
N PRO A 7 3.27 16.51 13.39
CA PRO A 7 3.21 15.52 12.30
C PRO A 7 1.80 15.10 11.90
N GLN A 8 0.91 14.91 12.87
CA GLN A 8 -0.48 14.50 12.63
C GLN A 8 -1.25 15.57 11.84
N THR A 9 -1.02 16.83 12.19
CA THR A 9 -1.63 17.98 11.52
C THR A 9 -1.08 18.14 10.10
N ILE A 10 0.21 17.89 9.88
CA ILE A 10 0.83 17.90 8.54
C ILE A 10 0.20 16.82 7.67
N GLU A 11 0.03 15.60 8.20
CA GLU A 11 -0.56 14.48 7.47
C GLU A 11 -2.03 14.75 7.10
N ALA A 12 -2.85 15.21 8.05
CA ALA A 12 -4.26 15.54 7.81
C ALA A 12 -4.41 16.64 6.74
N ASN A 13 -3.58 17.68 6.81
CA ASN A 13 -3.57 18.73 5.79
C ASN A 13 -3.11 18.20 4.42
N SER A 14 -2.14 17.29 4.39
CA SER A 14 -1.68 16.65 3.15
C SER A 14 -2.81 15.88 2.48
N PHE A 15 -3.61 15.10 3.23
CA PHE A 15 -4.76 14.40 2.66
C PHE A 15 -5.85 15.33 2.15
N THR A 16 -6.07 16.47 2.81
CA THR A 16 -6.98 17.51 2.32
C THR A 16 -6.52 18.04 0.96
N ILE A 17 -5.25 18.45 0.87
CA ILE A 17 -4.63 18.95 -0.36
C ILE A 17 -4.71 17.92 -1.49
N ILE A 18 -4.36 16.65 -1.22
CA ILE A 18 -4.46 15.57 -2.20
C ILE A 18 -5.90 15.43 -2.71
N SER A 19 -6.88 15.48 -1.81
CA SER A 19 -8.30 15.38 -2.17
C SER A 19 -8.74 16.49 -3.12
N ASP A 20 -8.30 17.73 -2.85
CA ASP A 20 -8.63 18.89 -3.65
C ASP A 20 -7.99 18.80 -5.04
N ILE A 21 -6.71 18.42 -5.12
CA ILE A 21 -6.02 18.22 -6.40
C ILE A 21 -6.71 17.15 -7.25
N ILE A 22 -7.14 16.02 -6.66
CA ILE A 22 -7.87 14.97 -7.40
C ILE A 22 -9.18 15.52 -7.95
N ARG A 23 -9.94 16.25 -7.12
CA ARG A 23 -11.23 16.83 -7.52
C ARG A 23 -11.07 17.85 -8.66
N GLU A 24 -10.00 18.63 -8.65
CA GLU A 24 -9.71 19.64 -9.68
C GLU A 24 -9.18 19.02 -10.98
N THR A 25 -8.26 18.06 -10.87
CA THR A 25 -7.55 17.51 -12.05
C THR A 25 -8.23 16.31 -12.68
N ARG A 26 -9.04 15.56 -11.91
CA ARG A 26 -9.72 14.33 -12.33
C ARG A 26 -11.18 14.32 -11.82
N PRO A 27 -12.03 15.28 -12.23
CA PRO A 27 -13.38 15.46 -11.69
C PRO A 27 -14.31 14.25 -11.90
N ASP A 28 -14.03 13.41 -12.90
CA ASP A 28 -14.80 12.22 -13.22
C ASP A 28 -14.30 10.96 -12.50
N TYR A 29 -13.16 11.03 -11.79
CA TYR A 29 -12.64 9.89 -11.05
C TYR A 29 -13.58 9.50 -9.91
N ARG A 30 -13.83 8.21 -9.76
CA ARG A 30 -14.68 7.65 -8.70
C ARG A 30 -13.91 6.57 -7.97
N PHE A 31 -13.79 6.73 -6.66
CA PHE A 31 -13.27 5.66 -5.81
C PHE A 31 -14.33 4.55 -5.69
N ALA A 32 -13.89 3.30 -5.72
CA ALA A 32 -14.78 2.15 -5.57
C ALA A 32 -15.39 2.03 -4.16
N SER A 33 -14.68 2.52 -3.14
CA SER A 33 -15.12 2.52 -1.74
C SER A 33 -14.31 3.53 -0.90
N PRO A 34 -14.73 3.85 0.34
CA PRO A 34 -13.93 4.67 1.25
C PRO A 34 -12.55 4.07 1.55
N LEU A 35 -12.45 2.74 1.65
CA LEU A 35 -11.18 2.06 1.86
C LEU A 35 -10.26 2.17 0.63
N HIS A 36 -10.83 2.01 -0.57
CA HIS A 36 -10.10 2.22 -1.82
C HIS A 36 -9.54 3.64 -1.92
N GLU A 37 -10.34 4.64 -1.54
CA GLU A 37 -9.90 6.04 -1.45
C GLU A 37 -8.77 6.24 -0.44
N ALA A 38 -8.90 5.69 0.77
CA ALA A 38 -7.89 5.81 1.81
C ALA A 38 -6.54 5.20 1.38
N ILE A 39 -6.57 4.04 0.69
CA ILE A 39 -5.37 3.38 0.16
C ILE A 39 -4.71 4.24 -0.91
N ILE A 40 -5.44 4.67 -1.93
CA ILE A 40 -4.88 5.47 -3.03
C ILE A 40 -4.29 6.77 -2.50
N LYS A 41 -5.01 7.49 -1.63
CA LYS A 41 -4.50 8.74 -1.06
C LYS A 41 -3.25 8.54 -0.21
N ARG A 42 -3.15 7.42 0.54
CA ARG A 42 -1.93 7.07 1.29
C ARG A 42 -0.75 6.80 0.36
N VAL A 43 -1.00 6.12 -0.76
CA VAL A 43 0.03 5.88 -1.79
C VAL A 43 0.48 7.19 -2.41
N ILE A 44 -0.45 8.05 -2.84
CA ILE A 44 -0.13 9.39 -3.37
C ILE A 44 0.64 10.21 -2.33
N HIS A 45 0.25 10.18 -1.06
CA HIS A 45 0.93 10.90 0.01
C HIS A 45 2.40 10.47 0.15
N THR A 46 2.69 9.16 0.07
CA THR A 46 4.06 8.68 0.21
C THR A 46 4.93 8.86 -1.04
N THR A 47 4.33 9.03 -2.23
CA THR A 47 5.09 9.15 -3.49
C THR A 47 5.02 10.52 -4.14
N ALA A 48 4.10 11.40 -3.72
CA ALA A 48 3.75 12.66 -4.35
C ALA A 48 3.43 12.53 -5.86
N ASP A 49 2.78 11.43 -6.26
CA ASP A 49 2.54 11.07 -7.66
C ASP A 49 1.06 10.73 -7.85
N PHE A 50 0.36 11.38 -8.77
CA PHE A 50 -1.08 11.17 -8.99
C PHE A 50 -1.39 10.09 -10.03
N ASP A 51 -0.39 9.57 -10.74
CA ASP A 51 -0.59 8.48 -11.70
C ASP A 51 -1.08 7.19 -11.00
N TRP A 52 -0.90 7.09 -9.67
CA TRP A 52 -1.44 6.01 -8.84
C TRP A 52 -2.96 5.87 -8.89
N LEU A 53 -3.69 6.90 -9.34
CA LEU A 53 -5.12 6.80 -9.66
C LEU A 53 -5.39 5.82 -10.80
N ASP A 54 -4.47 5.73 -11.77
CA ASP A 54 -4.68 4.98 -13.00
C ASP A 54 -4.03 3.59 -12.95
N ILE A 55 -2.95 3.44 -12.17
CA ILE A 55 -2.11 2.24 -12.20
C ILE A 55 -2.26 1.33 -10.97
N LEU A 56 -2.90 1.79 -9.89
CA LEU A 56 -3.11 0.93 -8.72
C LEU A 56 -4.35 0.08 -8.94
N TRP A 57 -4.12 -1.17 -9.31
CA TRP A 57 -5.17 -2.15 -9.62
C TRP A 57 -5.49 -3.02 -8.40
N PHE A 58 -6.76 -3.40 -8.28
CA PHE A 58 -7.30 -4.27 -7.24
C PHE A 58 -8.14 -5.37 -7.89
N SER A 59 -7.97 -6.62 -7.47
CA SER A 59 -8.95 -7.67 -7.82
C SER A 59 -10.29 -7.41 -7.11
N ALA A 60 -11.40 -7.93 -7.66
CA ALA A 60 -12.78 -7.63 -7.21
C ALA A 60 -12.96 -7.66 -5.67
N ASP A 61 -12.48 -8.71 -5.00
CA ASP A 61 -12.66 -8.92 -3.56
C ASP A 61 -11.34 -8.75 -2.77
N ALA A 62 -10.33 -8.10 -3.36
CA ALA A 62 -9.02 -7.95 -2.73
C ALA A 62 -9.11 -7.33 -1.34
N LEU A 63 -9.83 -6.21 -1.24
CA LEU A 63 -9.88 -5.42 -0.01
C LEU A 63 -10.62 -6.16 1.10
N GLU A 64 -11.72 -6.83 0.79
CA GLU A 64 -12.48 -7.63 1.74
C GLU A 64 -11.63 -8.78 2.28
N GLN A 65 -11.04 -9.59 1.40
CA GLN A 65 -10.24 -10.74 1.80
C GLN A 65 -8.96 -10.34 2.56
N LEU A 66 -8.32 -9.23 2.16
CA LEU A 66 -7.16 -8.70 2.89
C LEU A 66 -7.56 -8.20 4.29
N CYS A 67 -8.69 -7.51 4.41
CA CYS A 67 -9.21 -7.10 5.71
C CYS A 67 -9.53 -8.30 6.60
N ASP A 68 -10.19 -9.34 6.08
CA ASP A 68 -10.52 -10.55 6.83
C ASP A 68 -9.28 -11.33 7.26
N ALA A 69 -8.28 -11.43 6.39
CA ALA A 69 -7.00 -12.03 6.73
C ALA A 69 -6.29 -11.25 7.86
N LEU A 70 -6.30 -9.91 7.80
CA LEU A 70 -5.65 -9.05 8.80
C LEU A 70 -6.38 -9.00 10.14
N ARG A 71 -7.69 -9.29 10.19
CA ARG A 71 -8.46 -9.41 11.44
C ARG A 71 -8.12 -10.67 12.24
N GLN A 72 -7.53 -11.66 11.59
CA GLN A 72 -7.10 -12.91 12.20
C GLN A 72 -5.58 -12.91 12.37
N PRO A 73 -5.02 -13.76 13.27
CA PRO A 73 -3.58 -13.94 13.35
C PRO A 73 -3.01 -14.37 12.00
N CYS A 74 -2.24 -13.47 11.38
CA CYS A 74 -1.66 -13.68 10.06
C CYS A 74 -0.19 -13.25 10.02
N ILE A 75 0.54 -13.74 9.02
CA ILE A 75 1.92 -13.33 8.77
C ILE A 75 1.97 -12.60 7.42
N ILE A 76 2.39 -11.35 7.44
CA ILE A 76 2.73 -10.59 6.23
C ILE A 76 4.17 -10.92 5.85
N TYR A 77 4.37 -11.48 4.67
CA TYR A 77 5.70 -11.67 4.10
C TYR A 77 6.03 -10.51 3.17
N THR A 78 7.26 -10.01 3.29
CA THR A 78 7.81 -8.95 2.43
C THR A 78 9.07 -9.43 1.74
N ASP A 79 9.24 -9.01 0.50
CA ASP A 79 10.41 -9.31 -0.34
C ASP A 79 11.64 -8.44 0.01
N THR A 80 11.41 -7.30 0.67
CA THR A 80 12.43 -6.30 1.01
C THR A 80 12.36 -5.89 2.47
N THR A 81 13.54 -5.67 3.08
CA THR A 81 13.63 -5.15 4.45
C THR A 81 13.06 -3.74 4.58
N MET A 82 13.08 -2.94 3.50
CA MET A 82 12.47 -1.62 3.47
C MET A 82 10.95 -1.69 3.65
N ALA A 83 10.26 -2.64 3.00
CA ALA A 83 8.81 -2.80 3.17
C ALA A 83 8.48 -3.26 4.59
N LEU A 84 9.24 -4.24 5.11
CA LEU A 84 9.16 -4.68 6.51
C LEU A 84 9.31 -3.51 7.49
N SER A 85 10.23 -2.58 7.22
CA SER A 85 10.49 -1.42 8.07
C SER A 85 9.35 -0.41 8.06
N GLY A 86 8.70 -0.21 6.91
CA GLY A 86 7.62 0.77 6.72
C GLY A 86 6.24 0.33 7.25
N ILE A 87 6.02 -0.96 7.45
CA ILE A 87 4.75 -1.48 8.01
C ILE A 87 4.69 -1.20 9.52
N ASN A 88 3.53 -0.71 9.98
CA ASN A 88 3.26 -0.44 11.40
C ASN A 88 3.06 -1.73 12.20
N LYS A 89 4.19 -2.34 12.58
CA LYS A 89 4.25 -3.60 13.35
C LYS A 89 3.50 -3.53 14.68
N ARG A 90 3.46 -2.36 15.34
CA ARG A 90 2.75 -2.19 16.62
C ARG A 90 1.25 -2.34 16.43
N LEU A 91 0.70 -1.74 15.38
CA LEU A 91 -0.72 -1.86 15.05
C LEU A 91 -1.05 -3.25 14.49
N LEU A 92 -0.20 -3.83 13.63
CA LEU A 92 -0.39 -5.20 13.16
C LEU A 92 -0.47 -6.21 14.32
N ALA A 93 0.38 -6.05 15.34
CA ALA A 93 0.39 -6.91 16.52
C ALA A 93 -0.91 -6.84 17.34
N THR A 94 -1.67 -5.74 17.30
CA THR A 94 -2.97 -5.66 18.02
C THR A 94 -4.03 -6.58 17.41
N PHE A 95 -3.84 -7.01 16.16
CA PHE A 95 -4.67 -8.01 15.49
C PHE A 95 -4.06 -9.43 15.55
N GLY A 96 -2.99 -9.62 16.32
CA GLY A 96 -2.28 -10.90 16.40
C GLY A 96 -1.38 -11.19 15.20
N GLY A 97 -1.16 -10.21 14.32
CA GLY A 97 -0.35 -10.37 13.12
C GLY A 97 1.15 -10.14 13.34
N GLU A 98 1.96 -10.68 12.42
CA GLU A 98 3.40 -10.48 12.36
C GLU A 98 3.82 -10.07 10.94
N CYS A 99 4.93 -9.33 10.78
CA CYS A 99 5.52 -9.05 9.48
C CYS A 99 6.96 -9.60 9.43
N ARG A 100 7.29 -10.36 8.38
CA ARG A 100 8.59 -11.02 8.20
C ARG A 100 9.20 -10.72 6.84
N CYS A 101 10.53 -10.69 6.80
CA CYS A 101 11.32 -10.60 5.58
C CYS A 101 12.53 -11.54 5.70
N TYR A 102 12.73 -12.40 4.71
CA TYR A 102 13.83 -13.38 4.71
C TYR A 102 14.93 -13.06 3.68
N ILE A 103 14.87 -11.90 3.00
CA ILE A 103 15.86 -11.55 1.97
C ILE A 103 17.30 -11.49 2.49
N SER A 104 17.47 -11.25 3.80
CA SER A 104 18.75 -11.25 4.51
C SER A 104 18.99 -12.51 5.34
N ASP A 105 18.15 -13.54 5.22
CA ASP A 105 18.36 -14.80 5.92
C ASP A 105 19.55 -15.54 5.28
N PRO A 106 20.53 -16.04 6.07
CA PRO A 106 21.72 -16.69 5.53
C PRO A 106 21.42 -17.99 4.76
N ARG A 107 20.23 -18.57 4.90
CA ARG A 107 19.76 -19.74 4.12
C ARG A 107 19.17 -19.34 2.76
N VAL A 108 18.89 -18.06 2.56
CA VAL A 108 18.35 -17.53 1.31
C VAL A 108 19.52 -17.09 0.43
N VAL A 109 19.67 -17.71 -0.74
CA VAL A 109 20.64 -17.30 -1.75
C VAL A 109 20.09 -16.05 -2.46
N GLY A 110 20.43 -14.87 -1.95
CA GLY A 110 19.95 -13.59 -2.47
C GLY A 110 20.69 -13.16 -3.74
N VAL A 111 20.13 -13.46 -4.91
CA VAL A 111 20.56 -12.93 -6.23
C VAL A 111 19.46 -12.09 -6.92
N PRO A 112 18.92 -11.02 -6.29
CA PRO A 112 17.89 -10.21 -6.95
C PRO A 112 18.52 -9.29 -8.01
N VAL A 113 17.98 -9.34 -9.24
CA VAL A 113 18.33 -8.47 -10.39
C VAL A 113 17.05 -7.81 -10.92
N GLY A 114 17.13 -6.55 -11.36
CA GLY A 114 15.95 -5.80 -11.80
C GLY A 114 16.19 -4.75 -12.89
N PHE A 115 15.58 -5.01 -14.05
CA PHE A 115 14.93 -4.10 -15.03
C PHE A 115 13.99 -4.91 -15.99
N VAL A 116 13.89 -6.23 -15.82
CA VAL A 116 13.16 -7.17 -16.68
C VAL A 116 12.21 -7.99 -15.79
N GLY A 117 10.96 -8.20 -16.21
CA GLY A 117 10.01 -9.10 -15.54
C GLY A 117 9.07 -8.46 -14.52
N ALA A 118 9.26 -7.19 -14.14
CA ALA A 118 8.41 -6.52 -13.16
C ALA A 118 7.01 -6.26 -13.70
N ALA A 119 6.89 -5.76 -14.93
CA ALA A 119 5.58 -5.51 -15.54
C ALA A 119 4.85 -6.85 -15.81
N GLU A 120 5.60 -7.83 -16.31
CA GLU A 120 5.14 -9.17 -16.68
C GLU A 120 4.68 -9.97 -15.46
N SER A 121 5.40 -9.88 -14.34
CA SER A 121 5.00 -10.52 -13.07
C SER A 121 3.72 -9.91 -12.50
N LYS A 122 3.55 -8.59 -12.63
CA LYS A 122 2.35 -7.88 -12.15
C LYS A 122 1.14 -8.15 -13.03
N GLU A 123 1.32 -8.25 -14.35
CA GLU A 123 0.30 -8.71 -15.29
C GLU A 123 -0.09 -10.18 -15.03
N ALA A 124 0.88 -11.05 -14.79
CA ALA A 124 0.60 -12.44 -14.39
C ALA A 124 -0.22 -12.51 -13.09
N LEU A 125 0.07 -11.63 -12.12
CA LEU A 125 -0.71 -11.53 -10.88
C LEU A 125 -2.15 -11.08 -11.14
N THR A 126 -2.39 -10.15 -12.06
CA THR A 126 -3.76 -9.70 -12.41
C THR A 126 -4.59 -10.77 -13.10
N HIS A 127 -3.94 -11.77 -13.71
CA HIS A 127 -4.58 -12.94 -14.30
C HIS A 127 -4.62 -14.17 -13.37
N SER A 128 -4.10 -14.05 -12.15
CA SER A 128 -4.12 -15.14 -11.16
C SER A 128 -5.46 -15.21 -10.41
N HIS A 129 -5.67 -16.31 -9.69
CA HIS A 129 -6.84 -16.49 -8.81
C HIS A 129 -6.65 -15.93 -7.40
N PHE A 130 -5.48 -15.34 -7.10
CA PHE A 130 -5.21 -14.80 -5.78
C PHE A 130 -5.79 -13.39 -5.63
N PRO A 131 -6.40 -13.06 -4.48
CA PRO A 131 -6.75 -11.68 -4.16
C PRO A 131 -5.48 -10.83 -4.13
N ALA A 132 -5.46 -9.75 -4.91
CA ALA A 132 -4.24 -9.00 -5.11
C ALA A 132 -4.49 -7.50 -5.32
N VAL A 133 -3.51 -6.72 -4.87
CA VAL A 133 -3.33 -5.31 -5.23
C VAL A 133 -2.02 -5.20 -5.98
N ALA A 134 -2.03 -4.62 -7.18
CA ALA A 134 -0.86 -4.54 -8.04
C ALA A 134 -0.67 -3.14 -8.61
N ALA A 135 0.58 -2.68 -8.63
CA ALA A 135 0.98 -1.44 -9.31
C ALA A 135 1.27 -1.72 -10.78
N LEU A 136 0.35 -1.48 -11.71
CA LEU A 136 0.54 -1.80 -13.13
C LEU A 136 1.73 -1.04 -13.74
N GLY A 137 2.32 -1.60 -14.80
CA GLY A 137 3.47 -1.01 -15.49
C GLY A 137 4.78 -1.17 -14.70
N ARG A 138 5.61 -0.12 -14.65
CA ARG A 138 6.96 -0.19 -14.03
C ARG A 138 7.05 0.46 -12.64
N LYS A 139 6.07 1.28 -12.26
CA LYS A 139 6.03 1.92 -10.93
C LYS A 139 5.74 0.87 -9.85
N GLY A 140 6.14 1.18 -8.62
CA GLY A 140 6.13 0.28 -7.48
C GLY A 140 6.96 0.84 -6.34
N GLY A 141 7.30 0.00 -5.37
CA GLY A 141 8.24 0.35 -4.32
C GLY A 141 7.81 -0.16 -2.95
N SER A 142 8.79 -0.36 -2.07
CA SER A 142 8.57 -0.82 -0.70
C SER A 142 7.73 0.15 0.14
N ASN A 143 7.85 1.46 -0.13
CA ASN A 143 7.04 2.51 0.48
C ASN A 143 5.56 2.41 0.07
N VAL A 144 5.28 2.10 -1.19
CA VAL A 144 3.91 1.89 -1.71
C VAL A 144 3.28 0.67 -1.05
N ALA A 145 4.00 -0.45 -0.99
CA ALA A 145 3.52 -1.67 -0.32
C ALA A 145 3.20 -1.39 1.16
N ALA A 146 4.11 -0.71 1.87
CA ALA A 146 3.88 -0.33 3.26
C ALA A 146 2.68 0.63 3.41
N ALA A 147 2.51 1.59 2.50
CA ALA A 147 1.38 2.53 2.50
C ALA A 147 0.03 1.79 2.35
N ILE A 148 -0.06 0.82 1.45
CA ILE A 148 -1.27 0.01 1.24
C ILE A 148 -1.60 -0.77 2.53
N VAL A 149 -0.61 -1.49 3.09
CA VAL A 149 -0.81 -2.27 4.33
C VAL A 149 -1.19 -1.37 5.50
N ASN A 150 -0.52 -0.23 5.67
CA ASN A 150 -0.84 0.70 6.75
C ASN A 150 -2.25 1.29 6.59
N ALA A 151 -2.69 1.61 5.37
CA ALA A 151 -4.06 2.07 5.12
C ALA A 151 -5.11 1.03 5.53
N LEU A 152 -4.87 -0.26 5.22
CA LEU A 152 -5.73 -1.36 5.69
C LEU A 152 -5.77 -1.44 7.22
N LEU A 153 -4.60 -1.37 7.88
CA LEU A 153 -4.51 -1.44 9.34
C LEU A 153 -5.22 -0.26 10.03
N TYR A 154 -5.08 0.96 9.50
CA TYR A 154 -5.76 2.13 10.05
C TYR A 154 -7.28 2.02 9.87
N HIS A 155 -7.73 1.56 8.71
CA HIS A 155 -9.15 1.30 8.48
C HIS A 155 -9.71 0.28 9.47
N LEU A 156 -9.03 -0.85 9.68
CA LEU A 156 -9.46 -1.88 10.63
C LEU A 156 -9.50 -1.42 12.09
N ARG A 157 -8.71 -0.42 12.45
CA ARG A 157 -8.73 0.17 13.80
C ARG A 157 -9.95 1.09 14.00
N GLU A 158 -10.45 1.67 12.91
CA GLU A 158 -11.53 2.68 12.91
C GLU A 158 -12.91 2.10 12.57
N ALA A 159 -12.94 0.88 12.00
CA ALA A 159 -14.13 0.09 11.67
C ALA A 159 -14.63 -0.73 12.87
#